data_AF-A0AAD8ZDU2-F1
#
_entry.id   AF-A0AAD8ZDU2-F1
#
_cell.length_a   1.000
_cell.length_b   1.000
_cell.length_c   1.000
_cell.angle_alpha   90.00
_cell.angle_beta   90.00
_cell.angle_gamma   90.00
#
_symmetry.space_group_name_H-M   'P 1'
#
loop_
_entity.id
_entity.type
_entity.pdbx_description
1 polymer ?
#
loop_
_entity_poly.entity_id
_entity_poly.type
_entity_poly.pdbx_seq_one_letter_code
_entity_poly.pdbx_strand_id
1 'polypeptide(L)'
;MISFTGCCPVCQFIPGKPNSTGLKFFILASPDGLVKVFRGKSTFRDAKLGTGGNVVLQISETDLFFGSVQSYTEWMAWNYFKQYIDDQGFEDMSAFTNQREVLVTGVSLNIAPEEIKTFFGVSMYMAWLGYPRMRMYKAAKTRVPIIAEPTTRDRFFKSRNSLNDLNISDEDKNNDVLWKRDLS
;
A
#
# COMPACT_ATOMS: atom_id res chain seq x y z
N MET A 1 -9.23 4.99 0.88
CA MET A 1 -8.09 4.61 1.76
C MET A 1 -8.28 3.15 2.08
N ILE A 2 -7.24 2.32 1.92
CA ILE A 2 -7.27 0.91 2.31
C ILE A 2 -6.72 0.83 3.72
N SER A 3 -7.53 0.33 4.65
CA SER A 3 -7.14 0.20 6.06
C SER A 3 -5.91 -0.68 6.17
N PHE A 4 -4.83 -0.10 6.64
CA PHE A 4 -3.58 -0.81 6.88
C PHE A 4 -3.03 -0.37 8.22
N THR A 5 -2.57 -1.33 8.99
CA THR A 5 -2.28 -1.11 10.40
C THR A 5 -1.02 -1.89 10.76
N GLY A 6 0.11 -1.42 10.25
CA GLY A 6 1.48 -1.95 10.41
C GLY A 6 2.51 -0.92 9.95
N CYS A 7 3.81 -1.21 10.11
CA CYS A 7 4.90 -0.34 9.69
C CYS A 7 5.09 -0.44 8.17
N CYS A 8 4.24 0.24 7.41
CA CYS A 8 4.34 0.28 5.95
C CYS A 8 4.64 1.72 5.51
N PRO A 9 5.72 1.95 4.76
CA PRO A 9 6.20 3.31 4.41
C PRO A 9 5.22 4.12 3.56
N VAL A 10 4.39 3.42 2.80
CA VAL A 10 3.38 4.04 1.93
C VAL A 10 2.05 4.27 2.65
N CYS A 11 1.96 3.96 3.96
CA CYS A 11 0.80 4.31 4.76
C CYS A 11 0.80 5.80 5.09
N GLN A 12 -0.39 6.39 5.05
CA GLN A 12 -0.60 7.78 5.37
C GLN A 12 -1.66 7.91 6.46
N PHE A 13 -1.45 8.88 7.34
CA PHE A 13 -2.46 9.31 8.29
C PHE A 13 -3.35 10.40 7.68
N ILE A 14 -4.67 10.21 7.69
CA ILE A 14 -5.66 11.21 7.26
C ILE A 14 -6.72 11.34 8.36
N PRO A 15 -6.72 12.43 9.14
CA PRO A 15 -7.73 12.65 10.17
C PRO A 15 -9.12 12.79 9.55
N GLY A 16 -10.16 12.34 10.26
CA GLY A 16 -11.56 12.43 9.82
C GLY A 16 -12.03 11.35 8.84
N LYS A 17 -11.16 10.43 8.41
CA LYS A 17 -11.59 9.23 7.65
C LYS A 17 -12.01 8.11 8.61
N PRO A 18 -12.99 7.25 8.21
CA PRO A 18 -13.44 6.11 9.04
C PRO A 18 -12.29 5.22 9.52
N ASN A 19 -11.28 5.04 8.66
CA ASN A 19 -9.98 4.51 9.04
C ASN A 19 -8.97 5.62 8.79
N SER A 20 -8.33 6.12 9.84
CA SER A 20 -7.45 7.30 9.77
C SER A 20 -6.02 6.96 9.38
N THR A 21 -5.61 5.69 9.41
CA THR A 21 -4.29 5.24 8.95
C THR A 21 -4.47 4.16 7.88
N GLY A 22 -3.78 4.29 6.75
CA GLY A 22 -3.78 3.25 5.74
C GLY A 22 -3.13 3.68 4.44
N LEU A 23 -3.21 2.80 3.43
CA LEU A 23 -2.72 3.10 2.09
C LEU A 23 -3.66 4.11 1.43
N LYS A 24 -3.11 5.27 1.05
CA LYS A 24 -3.84 6.29 0.30
C LYS A 24 -3.60 6.08 -1.19
N PHE A 25 -4.70 5.78 -1.90
CA PHE A 25 -4.73 5.78 -3.35
C PHE A 25 -5.54 6.99 -3.80
N PHE A 26 -4.99 7.78 -4.72
CA PHE A 26 -5.76 8.74 -5.51
C PHE A 26 -6.25 8.04 -6.77
N ILE A 27 -7.53 8.21 -7.10
CA ILE A 27 -8.17 7.58 -8.26
C ILE A 27 -8.87 8.69 -9.03
N LEU A 28 -8.50 8.89 -10.29
CA LEU A 28 -9.32 9.61 -11.28
C LEU A 28 -10.19 8.57 -11.97
N ALA A 29 -11.52 8.72 -11.93
CA ALA A 29 -12.45 7.84 -12.63
C ALA A 29 -13.08 8.58 -13.82
N SER A 30 -12.88 8.10 -15.04
CA SER A 30 -13.71 8.51 -16.20
C SER A 30 -15.11 7.89 -16.07
N PRO A 31 -16.16 8.51 -16.66
CA PRO A 31 -17.45 7.83 -16.89
C PRO A 31 -17.31 6.46 -17.55
N ASP A 32 -16.26 6.25 -18.35
CA ASP A 32 -15.95 4.97 -19.02
C ASP A 32 -15.12 4.01 -18.16
N GLY A 33 -14.87 4.32 -16.89
CA GLY A 33 -14.18 3.44 -15.94
C GLY A 33 -12.65 3.52 -15.95
N LEU A 34 -12.06 4.50 -16.64
CA LEU A 34 -10.61 4.71 -16.60
C LEU A 34 -10.15 5.18 -15.22
N VAL A 35 -9.19 4.46 -14.62
CA VAL A 35 -8.68 4.73 -13.27
C VAL A 35 -7.22 5.20 -13.35
N LYS A 36 -6.92 6.50 -13.24
CA LYS A 36 -5.52 6.97 -13.11
C LYS A 36 -5.15 7.05 -11.63
N VAL A 37 -4.03 6.42 -11.26
CA VAL A 37 -3.67 6.22 -9.85
C VAL A 37 -2.36 6.96 -9.54
N PHE A 38 -2.38 7.90 -8.58
CA PHE A 38 -1.21 8.78 -8.29
C PHE A 38 -0.47 8.39 -7.02
N ARG A 39 0.76 7.88 -7.16
CA ARG A 39 1.68 7.65 -6.02
C ARG A 39 1.87 8.98 -5.26
N GLY A 40 2.05 8.96 -3.95
CA GLY A 40 2.08 10.18 -3.11
C GLY A 40 3.29 11.11 -3.34
N LYS A 41 4.08 11.35 -2.29
CA LYS A 41 5.14 12.39 -2.27
C LYS A 41 6.17 12.33 -3.41
N SER A 42 6.47 11.14 -3.96
CA SER A 42 7.49 10.98 -5.00
C SER A 42 7.02 11.31 -6.42
N THR A 43 5.74 11.62 -6.65
CA THR A 43 5.19 11.83 -8.00
C THR A 43 5.27 13.28 -8.46
N PHE A 44 5.37 14.22 -7.52
CA PHE A 44 5.25 15.65 -7.81
C PHE A 44 6.54 16.38 -7.43
N ARG A 45 7.20 16.98 -8.42
CA ARG A 45 8.43 17.76 -8.23
C ARG A 45 8.18 19.13 -7.60
N ASP A 46 6.95 19.63 -7.67
CA ASP A 46 6.57 20.96 -7.20
C ASP A 46 5.74 20.88 -5.91
N ALA A 47 6.26 21.38 -4.78
CA ALA A 47 5.62 21.26 -3.46
C ALA A 47 4.54 22.34 -3.17
N LYS A 48 4.24 23.23 -4.13
CA LYS A 48 3.46 24.46 -3.87
C LYS A 48 2.02 24.24 -3.38
N LEU A 49 1.32 23.20 -3.84
CA LEU A 49 -0.09 22.98 -3.50
C LEU A 49 -0.34 21.79 -2.56
N GLY A 50 0.74 21.21 -2.02
CA GLY A 50 0.68 19.95 -1.28
C GLY A 50 0.23 18.76 -2.15
N THR A 51 0.30 17.54 -1.60
CA THR A 51 0.06 16.31 -2.38
C THR A 51 -1.32 16.27 -3.03
N GLY A 52 -2.36 16.75 -2.35
CA GLY A 52 -3.72 16.77 -2.90
C GLY A 52 -3.89 17.74 -4.08
N GLY A 53 -3.40 18.98 -3.93
CA GLY A 53 -3.50 19.99 -4.98
C GLY A 53 -2.65 19.67 -6.20
N ASN A 54 -1.46 19.09 -6.00
CA ASN A 54 -0.60 18.67 -7.11
C ASN A 54 -1.22 17.51 -7.91
N VAL A 55 -1.86 16.55 -7.24
CA VAL A 55 -2.64 15.49 -7.90
C VAL A 55 -3.74 16.11 -8.76
N VAL A 56 -4.49 17.07 -8.23
CA VAL A 56 -5.58 17.74 -8.96
C VAL A 56 -5.04 18.54 -10.16
N LEU A 57 -3.94 19.28 -10.00
CA LEU A 57 -3.29 19.98 -11.11
C LEU A 57 -2.85 19.02 -12.21
N GLN A 58 -2.12 17.96 -11.86
CA GLN A 58 -1.65 16.99 -12.84
C GLN A 58 -2.83 16.27 -13.53
N ILE A 59 -3.91 15.99 -12.80
CA ILE A 59 -5.16 15.47 -13.40
C ILE A 59 -5.70 16.48 -14.43
N SER A 60 -5.84 17.75 -14.06
CA SER A 60 -6.37 18.79 -14.95
C SER A 60 -5.49 19.07 -16.18
N GLU A 61 -4.18 18.88 -16.05
CA GLU A 61 -3.22 18.98 -17.17
C GLU A 61 -3.26 17.73 -18.07
N THR A 62 -3.56 16.55 -17.49
CA THR A 62 -3.72 15.31 -18.26
C THR A 62 -5.02 15.35 -19.09
N ASP A 63 -6.08 16.02 -18.60
CA ASP A 63 -7.35 16.22 -19.32
C ASP A 63 -7.20 16.97 -20.66
N LEU A 64 -6.12 17.75 -20.83
CA LEU A 64 -5.79 18.42 -22.10
C LEU A 64 -5.10 17.51 -23.13
N PHE A 65 -4.69 16.29 -22.75
CA PHE A 65 -3.96 15.31 -23.58
C PHE A 65 -4.76 14.03 -23.87
N PHE A 66 -6.09 14.05 -23.78
CA PHE A 66 -6.93 12.91 -24.20
C PHE A 66 -6.90 12.62 -25.72
N GLY A 67 -6.17 13.42 -26.51
CA GLY A 67 -6.04 13.27 -27.95
C GLY A 67 -5.22 12.06 -28.45
N SER A 68 -4.55 11.30 -27.57
CA SER A 68 -3.76 10.12 -27.98
C SER A 68 -3.77 8.99 -26.93
N VAL A 69 -4.94 8.65 -26.40
CA VAL A 69 -5.10 7.57 -25.42
C VAL A 69 -4.93 6.22 -26.11
N GLN A 70 -3.80 5.55 -25.87
CA GLN A 70 -3.74 4.09 -25.98
C GLN A 70 -4.85 3.52 -25.10
N SER A 71 -5.70 2.68 -25.69
CA SER A 71 -6.87 2.11 -25.05
C SER A 71 -6.53 1.44 -23.72
N TYR A 72 -6.74 2.14 -22.60
CA TYR A 72 -6.60 1.61 -21.24
C TYR A 72 -7.63 0.50 -20.92
N THR A 73 -8.47 0.11 -21.88
CA THR A 73 -9.49 -0.94 -21.77
C THR A 73 -8.91 -2.33 -21.47
N GLU A 74 -7.61 -2.54 -21.62
CA GLU A 74 -6.95 -3.84 -21.38
C GLU A 74 -6.23 -3.92 -20.01
N TRP A 75 -6.26 -2.85 -19.20
CA TRP A 75 -5.54 -2.86 -17.94
C TRP A 75 -6.31 -3.58 -16.83
N MET A 76 -5.70 -4.63 -16.27
CA MET A 76 -6.20 -5.25 -15.05
C MET A 76 -5.89 -4.37 -13.83
N ALA A 77 -6.68 -4.54 -12.76
CA ALA A 77 -6.48 -3.84 -11.48
C ALA A 77 -5.03 -3.88 -10.96
N TRP A 78 -4.31 -4.97 -11.24
CA TRP A 78 -2.91 -5.13 -10.88
C TRP A 78 -1.95 -4.18 -11.63
N ASN A 79 -2.23 -3.83 -12.88
CA ASN A 79 -1.40 -2.89 -13.64
C ASN A 79 -1.42 -1.49 -13.01
N TYR A 80 -2.57 -1.09 -12.47
CA TYR A 80 -2.69 0.14 -11.69
C TYR A 80 -1.94 0.08 -10.37
N PHE A 81 -1.99 -1.06 -9.69
CA PHE A 81 -1.23 -1.27 -8.45
C PHE A 81 0.29 -1.20 -8.69
N LYS A 82 0.79 -1.74 -9.81
CA LYS A 82 2.20 -1.67 -10.18
C LYS A 82 2.74 -0.24 -10.38
N GLN A 83 1.87 0.75 -10.60
CA GLN A 83 2.28 2.16 -10.58
C GLN A 83 2.63 2.68 -9.17
N TYR A 84 2.13 2.01 -8.12
CA TYR A 84 2.40 2.37 -6.71
C TYR A 84 3.55 1.58 -6.12
N ILE A 85 3.61 0.29 -6.41
CA ILE A 85 4.66 -0.59 -5.93
C ILE A 85 5.07 -1.43 -7.13
N ASP A 86 6.18 -1.05 -7.73
CA ASP A 86 6.80 -1.80 -8.80
C ASP A 86 7.48 -3.06 -8.24
N ASP A 87 7.98 -3.91 -9.14
CA ASP A 87 8.62 -5.16 -8.72
C ASP A 87 9.86 -4.89 -7.85
N GLN A 88 10.63 -3.82 -8.12
CA GLN A 88 11.74 -3.42 -7.26
C GLN A 88 11.29 -3.00 -5.86
N GLY A 89 10.19 -2.26 -5.74
CA GLY A 89 9.65 -1.92 -4.42
C GLY A 89 9.28 -3.15 -3.58
N PHE A 90 8.86 -4.25 -4.22
CA PHE A 90 8.62 -5.52 -3.53
C PHE A 90 9.91 -6.23 -3.10
N GLU A 91 10.95 -6.19 -3.94
CA GLU A 91 12.28 -6.69 -3.59
C GLU A 91 12.86 -5.93 -2.38
N ASP A 92 12.80 -4.60 -2.42
CA ASP A 92 13.30 -3.73 -1.36
C ASP A 92 12.55 -3.97 -0.04
N MET A 93 11.21 -4.03 -0.08
CA MET A 93 10.41 -4.36 1.11
C MET A 93 10.75 -5.72 1.68
N SER A 94 10.99 -6.72 0.83
CA SER A 94 11.41 -8.06 1.27
C SER A 94 12.76 -8.01 1.98
N ALA A 95 13.75 -7.35 1.36
CA ALA A 95 15.09 -7.19 1.91
C ALA A 95 15.08 -6.46 3.26
N PHE A 96 14.40 -5.31 3.35
CA PHE A 96 14.35 -4.49 4.56
C PHE A 96 13.57 -5.16 5.70
N THR A 97 12.52 -5.91 5.37
CA THR A 97 11.78 -6.70 6.35
C THR A 97 12.66 -7.78 6.97
N ASN A 98 13.42 -8.51 6.14
CA ASN A 98 14.37 -9.51 6.63
C ASN A 98 15.48 -8.89 7.47
N GLN A 99 16.08 -7.78 7.02
CA GLN A 99 17.11 -7.05 7.75
C GLN A 99 16.61 -6.59 9.13
N ARG A 100 15.41 -6.00 9.20
CA ARG A 100 14.81 -5.58 10.48
C ARG A 100 14.62 -6.76 11.44
N GLU A 101 14.12 -7.89 10.95
CA GLU A 101 13.89 -9.05 11.83
C GLU A 101 15.20 -9.62 12.38
N VAL A 102 16.28 -9.61 11.60
CA VAL A 102 17.62 -9.93 12.11
C VAL A 102 18.05 -8.93 13.19
N LEU A 103 17.85 -7.62 12.98
CA LEU A 103 18.21 -6.59 13.97
C LEU A 103 17.42 -6.72 15.28
N VAL A 104 16.15 -7.10 15.22
CA VAL A 104 15.25 -7.17 16.39
C VAL A 104 15.37 -8.51 17.12
N THR A 105 15.47 -9.62 16.39
CA THR A 105 15.35 -10.98 16.95
C THR A 105 16.62 -11.82 16.80
N GLY A 106 17.59 -11.36 16.02
CA GLY A 106 18.77 -12.15 15.64
C GLY A 106 18.51 -13.17 14.53
N VAL A 107 17.28 -13.31 14.04
CA VAL A 107 16.90 -14.32 13.04
C VAL A 107 16.15 -13.67 11.87
N SER A 108 16.51 -14.05 10.65
CA SER A 108 15.81 -13.60 9.44
C SER A 108 14.43 -14.23 9.35
N LEU A 109 13.44 -13.43 8.94
CA LEU A 109 12.09 -13.93 8.65
C LEU A 109 12.05 -14.84 7.41
N ASN A 110 13.07 -14.73 6.55
CA ASN A 110 13.16 -15.35 5.24
C ASN A 110 11.86 -15.14 4.45
N ILE A 111 11.42 -13.88 4.40
CA ILE A 111 10.29 -13.49 3.56
C ILE A 111 10.76 -13.26 2.13
N ALA A 112 9.99 -13.73 1.16
CA ALA A 112 10.24 -13.50 -0.26
C ALA A 112 9.36 -12.35 -0.81
N PRO A 113 9.74 -11.70 -1.93
CA PRO A 113 8.93 -10.67 -2.58
C PRO A 113 7.52 -11.16 -2.94
N GLU A 114 7.37 -12.44 -3.31
CA GLU A 114 6.09 -13.09 -3.62
C GLU A 114 5.20 -13.20 -2.37
N GLU A 115 5.79 -13.46 -1.20
CA GLU A 115 5.07 -13.46 0.06
C GLU A 115 4.62 -12.04 0.44
N ILE A 116 5.42 -11.02 0.15
CA ILE A 116 5.01 -9.61 0.33
C ILE A 116 3.84 -9.28 -0.60
N LYS A 117 3.90 -9.66 -1.89
CA LYS A 117 2.79 -9.49 -2.85
C LYS A 117 1.51 -10.16 -2.35
N THR A 118 1.64 -11.40 -1.86
CA THR A 118 0.54 -12.16 -1.24
C THR A 118 -0.03 -11.44 -0.03
N PHE A 119 0.82 -10.93 0.85
CA PHE A 119 0.42 -10.17 2.03
C PHE A 119 -0.40 -8.91 1.69
N PHE A 120 0.03 -8.13 0.69
CA PHE A 120 -0.72 -6.96 0.22
C PHE A 120 -2.05 -7.36 -0.41
N GLY A 121 -2.07 -8.38 -1.27
CA GLY A 121 -3.31 -8.88 -1.88
C GLY A 121 -4.33 -9.34 -0.82
N VAL A 122 -3.91 -10.15 0.14
CA VAL A 122 -4.74 -10.60 1.26
C VAL A 122 -5.25 -9.41 2.08
N SER A 123 -4.40 -8.41 2.36
CA SER A 123 -4.79 -7.20 3.09
C SER A 123 -5.87 -6.40 2.36
N MET A 124 -5.77 -6.28 1.03
CA MET A 124 -6.78 -5.62 0.21
C MET A 124 -8.13 -6.37 0.23
N TYR A 125 -8.11 -7.70 0.06
CA TYR A 125 -9.32 -8.52 0.13
C TYR A 125 -10.00 -8.45 1.50
N MET A 126 -9.22 -8.45 2.57
CA MET A 126 -9.77 -8.30 3.92
C MET A 126 -10.35 -6.90 4.16
N ALA A 127 -9.74 -5.85 3.62
CA ALA A 127 -10.28 -4.50 3.73
C ALA A 127 -11.61 -4.37 2.97
N TRP A 128 -11.75 -5.08 1.84
CA TRP A 128 -12.98 -5.10 1.06
C TRP A 128 -14.11 -5.89 1.74
N LEU A 129 -13.82 -7.10 2.21
CA LEU A 129 -14.82 -7.97 2.85
C LEU A 129 -15.18 -7.53 4.28
N GLY A 130 -14.23 -6.91 5.00
CA GLY A 130 -14.49 -6.25 6.26
C GLY A 130 -14.87 -7.17 7.43
N TYR A 131 -14.49 -8.46 7.41
CA TYR A 131 -14.78 -9.33 8.54
C TYR A 131 -14.00 -8.89 9.79
N PRO A 132 -14.64 -8.88 10.98
CA PRO A 132 -14.05 -8.31 12.19
C PRO A 132 -12.73 -8.95 12.65
N ARG A 133 -12.47 -10.21 12.32
CA ARG A 133 -11.28 -10.95 12.79
C ARG A 133 -10.71 -11.82 11.69
N MET A 134 -9.38 -11.84 11.55
CA MET A 134 -8.64 -12.68 10.58
C MET A 134 -9.11 -14.15 10.58
N ARG A 135 -9.37 -14.72 11.76
CA ARG A 135 -9.82 -16.12 11.90
C ARG A 135 -11.13 -16.43 11.17
N MET A 136 -11.99 -15.43 10.95
CA MET A 136 -13.27 -15.62 10.27
C MET A 136 -13.07 -15.98 8.80
N TYR A 137 -12.09 -15.38 8.13
CA TYR A 137 -11.75 -15.71 6.74
C TYR A 137 -11.30 -17.16 6.54
N LYS A 138 -10.98 -17.87 7.64
CA LYS A 138 -10.52 -19.27 7.61
C LYS A 138 -11.51 -20.25 8.25
N ALA A 139 -12.57 -19.76 8.89
CA ALA A 139 -13.58 -20.60 9.54
C ALA A 139 -14.47 -21.29 8.52
N ALA A 140 -14.88 -22.54 8.76
CA ALA A 140 -15.56 -23.39 7.79
C ALA A 140 -16.77 -22.71 7.08
N LYS A 141 -17.58 -21.95 7.82
CA LYS A 141 -18.79 -21.30 7.29
C LYS A 141 -18.54 -19.97 6.57
N THR A 142 -17.41 -19.31 6.85
CA THR A 142 -17.08 -17.97 6.34
C THR A 142 -15.72 -17.96 5.62
N ARG A 143 -15.31 -19.15 5.14
CA ARG A 143 -13.98 -19.35 4.55
C ARG A 143 -13.91 -18.59 3.23
N VAL A 144 -12.84 -17.85 3.07
CA VAL A 144 -12.52 -17.14 1.83
C VAL A 144 -11.22 -17.72 1.30
N PRO A 145 -11.26 -18.63 0.31
CA PRO A 145 -10.09 -19.37 -0.19
C PRO A 145 -8.88 -18.48 -0.50
N ILE A 146 -9.11 -17.36 -1.19
CA ILE A 146 -8.07 -16.39 -1.58
C ILE A 146 -7.34 -15.73 -0.41
N ILE A 147 -7.92 -15.76 0.80
CA ILE A 147 -7.28 -15.30 2.05
C ILE A 147 -6.76 -16.48 2.87
N ALA A 148 -7.50 -17.59 2.87
CA ALA A 148 -7.26 -18.69 3.79
C ALA A 148 -6.05 -19.54 3.42
N GLU A 149 -5.82 -19.74 2.13
CA GLU A 149 -4.85 -20.70 1.57
C GLU A 149 -3.43 -20.14 1.41
N PRO A 150 -3.20 -18.90 0.93
CA PRO A 150 -1.85 -18.47 0.55
C PRO A 150 -0.88 -18.25 1.72
N THR A 151 -1.37 -18.00 2.93
CA THR A 151 -0.52 -17.71 4.09
C THR A 151 -1.19 -18.14 5.38
N THR A 152 -0.45 -18.56 6.41
CA THR A 152 -1.03 -18.87 7.73
C THR A 152 -1.38 -17.60 8.49
N ARG A 153 -2.23 -17.72 9.52
CA ARG A 153 -2.58 -16.57 10.38
C ARG A 153 -1.32 -15.97 11.01
N ASP A 154 -0.46 -16.82 11.55
CA ASP A 154 0.70 -16.39 12.30
C ASP A 154 1.78 -15.83 11.38
N ARG A 155 1.97 -16.42 10.18
CA ARG A 155 2.85 -15.86 9.14
C ARG A 155 2.35 -14.48 8.71
N PHE A 156 1.05 -14.31 8.47
CA PHE A 156 0.48 -13.01 8.11
C PHE A 156 0.75 -11.92 9.16
N PHE A 157 0.50 -12.21 10.45
CA PHE A 157 0.75 -11.24 11.52
C PHE A 157 2.24 -10.99 11.74
N LYS A 158 3.08 -12.00 11.59
CA LYS A 158 4.53 -11.84 11.64
C LYS A 158 4.98 -10.91 10.52
N SER A 159 4.66 -11.19 9.26
CA SER A 159 4.94 -10.30 8.11
C SER A 159 4.46 -8.88 8.35
N ARG A 160 3.24 -8.70 8.87
CA ARG A 160 2.66 -7.39 9.17
C ARG A 160 3.44 -6.60 10.22
N ASN A 161 3.93 -7.27 11.26
CA ASN A 161 4.67 -6.66 12.36
C ASN A 161 6.15 -6.47 12.02
N SER A 162 6.66 -7.26 11.08
CA SER A 162 8.05 -7.25 10.61
C SER A 162 8.30 -6.23 9.51
N LEU A 163 7.27 -5.90 8.72
CA LEU A 163 7.35 -5.03 7.55
C LEU A 163 8.09 -3.73 7.90
N ASN A 164 9.04 -3.34 7.05
CA ASN A 164 9.83 -2.14 7.26
C ASN A 164 10.29 -1.52 5.94
N ASP A 165 10.69 -0.25 6.02
CA ASP A 165 11.42 0.44 4.97
C ASP A 165 12.64 1.11 5.60
N LEU A 166 13.83 0.56 5.32
CA LEU A 166 15.08 1.09 5.84
C LEU A 166 15.62 2.25 5.00
N ASN A 167 15.01 2.56 3.85
CA ASN A 167 15.45 3.64 2.97
C ASN A 167 14.92 5.02 3.36
N ILE A 168 14.16 5.13 4.44
CA ILE A 168 13.62 6.41 4.91
C ILE A 168 14.47 6.88 6.09
N SER A 169 15.24 7.94 5.87
CA SER A 169 16.10 8.52 6.91
C SER A 169 15.25 8.99 8.09
N ASP A 170 15.82 9.00 9.29
CA ASP A 170 15.12 9.54 10.46
C ASP A 170 14.82 11.03 10.30
N GLU A 171 15.59 11.74 9.48
CA GLU A 171 15.32 13.12 9.07
C GLU A 171 14.06 13.22 8.20
N ASP A 172 13.87 12.33 7.23
CA ASP A 172 12.65 12.26 6.41
C ASP A 172 11.40 11.91 7.24
N LYS A 173 11.55 11.00 8.22
CA LYS A 173 10.47 10.66 9.17
C LYS A 173 10.09 11.85 10.04
N ASN A 174 11.08 12.59 10.55
CA ASN A 174 10.87 13.75 11.42
C ASN A 174 10.24 14.94 10.66
N ASN A 175 10.54 15.08 9.37
CA ASN A 175 10.00 16.11 8.50
C ASN A 175 8.60 15.78 7.95
N ASP A 176 8.11 14.55 8.11
CA ASP A 176 6.80 14.15 7.66
C ASP A 176 5.77 14.09 8.79
N VAL A 177 4.91 15.11 8.86
CA VAL A 177 3.78 15.20 9.79
C VAL A 177 2.82 14.01 9.68
N LEU A 178 2.83 13.30 8.55
CA LEU A 178 1.98 12.13 8.29
C LEU A 178 2.62 10.80 8.71
N TRP A 179 3.92 10.79 9.00
CA TRP A 179 4.53 9.64 9.66
C TRP A 179 4.03 9.60 11.08
N LYS A 180 3.53 8.44 11.50
CA LYS A 180 3.19 8.24 12.90
C LYS A 180 4.48 8.46 13.69
N ARG A 181 4.54 9.58 14.41
CA ARG A 181 5.38 9.70 15.60
C ARG A 181 4.96 8.53 16.47
N ASP A 182 5.82 7.51 16.55
CA ASP A 182 5.58 6.39 17.43
C ASP A 182 5.24 6.96 18.81
N LEU A 183 4.06 6.58 19.28
CA LEU A 183 3.62 6.90 20.63
C LEU A 183 4.63 6.26 21.59
N SER A 184 5.11 7.09 22.52
CA SER A 184 5.78 6.71 23.77
C SER A 184 5.20 5.46 24.41
#